data_AF-A0A1M5IQW6-F1
#
_entry.id   AF-A0A1M5IQW6-F1
#
_cell.length_a   1.000
_cell.length_b   1.000
_cell.length_c   1.000
_cell.angle_alpha   90.00
_cell.angle_beta   90.00
_cell.angle_gamma   90.00
#
_symmetry.space_group_name_H-M   'P 1'
#
loop_
_entity.id
_entity.type
_entity.pdbx_description
1 polymer ?
#
loop_
_entity_poly.entity_id
_entity_poly.type
_entity_poly.pdbx_seq_one_letter_code
_entity_poly.pdbx_strand_id
1 'polypeptide(L)'
;MENPNLFFTPIEQIIGFENIKEIESIDESEFLSSFPKDWGPDRVVSLRDRDTPVKRQWNGTCTSFATTAAIENKLGGVYELSERSLWDFYGKASTSTAIRSAQDNFILEEEYWPQNQSRIGEDVEKLGRFRISKVISLKRDYLAVLKAIDKGNPCIVALSTPRDLSNGHKQVESSSKVSRRGGHAMCVSGYKVEKGRCYFLVKNSWGTKKGDGGYQYIAFDLYKSRKKRKRYCIFWEVIEIEEREMLSIRESSIEEIRPDFAAYWEFD
;
A
#
# COMPACT_ATOMS: atom_id res chain seq x y z
N MET A 1 -20.10 -17.94 2.01
CA MET A 1 -19.52 -18.42 3.29
C MET A 1 -18.10 -17.89 3.37
N GLU A 2 -17.77 -17.11 4.40
CA GLU A 2 -16.41 -16.57 4.59
C GLU A 2 -15.44 -17.71 4.93
N ASN A 3 -14.34 -17.82 4.20
CA ASN A 3 -13.32 -18.85 4.41
C ASN A 3 -12.65 -18.64 5.79
N PRO A 4 -12.74 -19.61 6.73
CA PRO A 4 -12.26 -19.46 8.11
C PRO A 4 -10.74 -19.44 8.27
N ASN A 5 -9.95 -19.64 7.20
CA ASN A 5 -8.49 -19.67 7.23
C ASN A 5 -7.84 -18.46 6.53
N LEU A 6 -8.38 -17.25 6.73
CA LEU A 6 -7.62 -16.05 6.41
C LEU A 6 -6.53 -15.91 7.48
N PHE A 7 -5.32 -16.42 7.23
CA PHE A 7 -4.18 -16.28 8.13
C PHE A 7 -4.01 -14.80 8.50
N PHE A 8 -4.33 -14.46 9.75
CA PHE A 8 -4.22 -13.09 10.24
C PHE A 8 -2.75 -12.77 10.45
N THR A 9 -2.20 -11.87 9.65
CA THR A 9 -0.82 -11.42 9.83
C THR A 9 -0.76 -10.42 10.98
N PRO A 10 0.04 -10.67 12.03
CA PRO A 10 0.23 -9.71 13.12
C PRO A 10 0.75 -8.38 12.59
N ILE A 11 0.41 -7.27 13.25
CA ILE A 11 0.83 -5.94 12.81
C ILE A 11 2.37 -5.81 12.84
N GLU A 12 3.01 -6.44 13.81
CA GLU A 12 4.44 -6.55 13.97
C GLU A 12 5.11 -7.12 12.70
N GLN A 13 4.51 -8.17 12.12
CA GLN A 13 4.98 -8.76 10.89
C GLN A 13 4.69 -7.86 9.68
N ILE A 14 3.49 -7.25 9.59
CA ILE A 14 3.15 -6.35 8.48
C ILE A 14 4.07 -5.13 8.42
N ILE A 15 4.48 -4.62 9.58
CA ILE A 15 5.41 -3.50 9.69
C ILE A 15 6.85 -3.90 9.33
N GLY A 16 7.23 -5.14 9.63
CA GLY A 16 8.61 -5.61 9.61
C GLY A 16 9.23 -5.58 11.01
N PHE A 17 9.75 -6.72 11.46
CA PHE A 17 10.20 -6.91 12.84
C PHE A 17 11.34 -5.95 13.24
N GLU A 18 12.17 -5.56 12.30
CA GLU A 18 13.27 -4.61 12.49
C GLU A 18 12.77 -3.21 12.92
N ASN A 19 11.57 -2.82 12.50
CA ASN A 19 10.98 -1.52 12.83
C ASN A 19 10.24 -1.53 14.17
N ILE A 20 10.06 -2.70 14.80
CA ILE A 20 9.33 -2.80 16.07
C ILE A 20 10.06 -2.03 17.17
N LYS A 21 11.38 -2.20 17.28
CA LYS A 21 12.18 -1.46 18.28
C LYS A 21 12.05 0.04 18.11
N GLU A 22 12.01 0.50 16.85
CA GLU A 22 11.81 1.91 16.54
C GLU A 22 10.44 2.37 17.01
N ILE A 23 9.38 1.61 16.74
CA ILE A 23 8.01 1.93 17.19
C ILE A 23 7.89 1.92 18.71
N GLU A 24 8.47 0.93 19.38
CA GLU A 24 8.47 0.82 20.84
C GLU A 24 9.27 1.94 21.51
N SER A 25 10.27 2.50 20.80
CA SER A 25 11.06 3.64 21.27
C SER A 25 10.40 5.00 21.06
N ILE A 26 9.32 5.09 20.26
CA ILE A 26 8.58 6.34 20.07
C ILE A 26 7.91 6.70 21.40
N ASP A 27 8.35 7.80 22.01
CA ASP A 27 7.65 8.36 23.15
C ASP A 27 6.25 8.82 22.71
N GLU A 28 5.22 8.08 23.12
CA GLU A 28 3.83 8.45 22.87
C GLU A 28 3.52 9.85 23.41
N SER A 29 4.24 10.33 24.42
CA SER A 29 4.09 11.68 24.96
C SER A 29 4.56 12.77 24.00
N GLU A 30 5.66 12.54 23.29
CA GLU A 30 6.19 13.42 22.25
C GLU A 30 5.32 13.39 20.99
N PHE A 31 4.84 12.21 20.61
CA PHE A 31 3.84 12.07 19.53
C PHE A 31 2.54 12.81 19.86
N LEU A 32 2.06 12.74 21.11
CA LEU A 32 0.82 13.40 21.51
C LEU A 32 0.97 14.90 21.72
N SER A 33 2.15 15.37 22.10
CA SER A 33 2.44 16.81 22.23
C SER A 33 2.66 17.46 20.86
N SER A 34 3.23 16.73 19.90
CA SER A 34 3.41 17.18 18.51
C SER A 34 2.16 17.05 17.63
N PHE A 35 1.15 16.25 18.05
CA PHE A 35 -0.11 16.14 17.33
C PHE A 35 -0.80 17.51 17.27
N PRO A 36 -1.05 18.08 16.08
CA PRO A 36 -1.65 19.40 15.93
C PRO A 36 -2.97 19.51 16.68
N LYS A 37 -3.13 20.63 17.43
CA LYS A 37 -4.41 20.99 18.06
C LYS A 37 -5.40 21.57 17.05
N ASP A 38 -4.88 22.17 15.99
CA ASP A 38 -5.60 22.65 14.82
C ASP A 38 -4.86 22.17 13.57
N TRP A 39 -5.59 21.59 12.63
CA TRP A 39 -5.05 21.08 11.37
C TRP A 39 -5.14 22.09 10.23
N GLY A 40 -5.61 23.29 10.53
CA GLY A 40 -5.82 24.37 9.58
C GLY A 40 -7.20 24.33 8.93
N PRO A 41 -7.41 25.15 7.90
CA PRO A 41 -8.70 25.25 7.22
C PRO A 41 -9.08 23.96 6.51
N ASP A 42 -10.36 23.85 6.18
CA ASP A 42 -10.86 22.75 5.36
C ASP A 42 -10.10 22.70 4.02
N ARG A 43 -9.59 21.50 3.69
CA ARG A 43 -8.84 21.27 2.46
C ARG A 43 -8.88 19.81 2.08
N VAL A 44 -8.84 19.54 0.78
CA VAL A 44 -8.75 18.19 0.22
C VAL A 44 -7.56 18.17 -0.74
N VAL A 45 -6.62 17.26 -0.49
CA VAL A 45 -5.50 17.00 -1.40
C VAL A 45 -5.57 15.54 -1.80
N SER A 46 -5.61 15.29 -3.10
CA SER A 46 -5.83 13.95 -3.65
C SER A 46 -4.90 13.75 -4.84
N LEU A 47 -4.19 12.64 -4.81
CA LEU A 47 -3.39 12.06 -5.89
C LEU A 47 -4.14 10.89 -6.56
N ARG A 48 -5.44 10.69 -6.23
CA ARG A 48 -6.27 9.59 -6.75
C ARG A 48 -6.40 9.59 -8.28
N ASP A 49 -6.25 10.74 -8.91
CA ASP A 49 -6.19 10.87 -10.38
C ASP A 49 -4.98 10.15 -11.00
N ARG A 50 -3.96 9.88 -10.20
CA ARG A 50 -2.73 9.14 -10.57
C ARG A 50 -2.78 7.68 -10.13
N ASP A 51 -3.86 7.23 -9.49
CA ASP A 51 -4.01 5.84 -9.10
C ASP A 51 -4.49 4.99 -10.29
N THR A 52 -3.80 3.90 -10.57
CA THR A 52 -4.28 2.80 -11.44
C THR A 52 -5.58 2.18 -10.88
N PRO A 53 -6.31 1.35 -11.66
CA PRO A 53 -7.50 0.66 -11.18
C PRO A 53 -7.33 -0.05 -9.83
N VAL A 54 -8.39 -0.06 -9.01
CA VAL A 54 -8.35 -0.78 -7.72
C VAL A 54 -8.38 -2.28 -7.96
N LYS A 55 -7.34 -2.96 -7.51
CA LYS A 55 -7.19 -4.42 -7.58
C LYS A 55 -7.67 -5.14 -6.31
N ARG A 56 -7.53 -6.47 -6.28
CA ARG A 56 -7.96 -7.32 -5.16
C ARG A 56 -6.85 -8.30 -4.77
N GLN A 57 -6.28 -8.09 -3.59
CA GLN A 57 -5.23 -8.95 -3.06
C GLN A 57 -5.67 -10.40 -2.83
N TRP A 58 -4.68 -11.29 -2.86
CA TRP A 58 -4.78 -12.67 -2.40
C TRP A 58 -3.94 -12.87 -1.13
N ASN A 59 -4.19 -13.97 -0.40
CA ASN A 59 -3.34 -14.55 0.66
C ASN A 59 -2.30 -13.64 1.37
N GLY A 60 -2.73 -12.55 2.01
CA GLY A 60 -1.82 -11.68 2.79
C GLY A 60 -0.85 -10.82 1.97
N THR A 61 -1.06 -10.64 0.67
CA THR A 61 -0.14 -9.87 -0.20
C THR A 61 -0.31 -8.35 -0.13
N CYS A 62 -1.01 -7.81 0.87
CA CYS A 62 -1.29 -6.38 1.00
C CYS A 62 -0.04 -5.49 0.94
N THR A 63 1.10 -6.00 1.41
CA THR A 63 2.39 -5.29 1.39
C THR A 63 2.93 -5.11 -0.03
N SER A 64 2.69 -6.07 -0.94
CA SER A 64 3.03 -5.93 -2.35
C SER A 64 2.11 -4.90 -3.01
N PHE A 65 0.79 -5.06 -2.83
CA PHE A 65 -0.22 -4.12 -3.35
C PHE A 65 -0.05 -2.67 -2.87
N ALA A 66 0.32 -2.47 -1.61
CA ALA A 66 0.55 -1.13 -1.09
C ALA A 66 1.78 -0.48 -1.71
N THR A 67 2.83 -1.29 -1.94
CA THR A 67 4.10 -0.83 -2.51
C THR A 67 3.95 -0.55 -4.00
N THR A 68 3.36 -1.46 -4.78
CA THR A 68 3.08 -1.23 -6.21
C THR A 68 2.18 -0.01 -6.40
N ALA A 69 1.08 0.10 -5.66
CA ALA A 69 0.18 1.25 -5.76
C ALA A 69 0.87 2.59 -5.47
N ALA A 70 1.85 2.64 -4.56
CA ALA A 70 2.63 3.85 -4.31
C ALA A 70 3.60 4.17 -5.46
N ILE A 71 4.24 3.15 -6.06
CA ILE A 71 5.11 3.32 -7.22
C ILE A 71 4.30 3.80 -8.44
N GLU A 72 3.18 3.15 -8.73
CA GLU A 72 2.26 3.50 -9.82
C GLU A 72 1.75 4.94 -9.68
N ASN A 73 1.31 5.34 -8.47
CA ASN A 73 0.87 6.71 -8.20
C ASN A 73 2.00 7.72 -8.40
N LYS A 74 3.23 7.38 -7.98
CA LYS A 74 4.42 8.22 -8.18
C LYS A 74 4.78 8.37 -9.66
N LEU A 75 4.50 7.35 -10.48
CA LEU A 75 4.63 7.35 -11.94
C LEU A 75 3.44 8.01 -12.67
N GLY A 76 2.46 8.55 -11.93
CA GLY A 76 1.31 9.22 -12.53
C GLY A 76 0.18 8.31 -13.01
N GLY A 77 0.20 7.02 -12.66
CA GLY A 77 -0.88 6.07 -12.99
C GLY A 77 -0.86 5.56 -14.42
N VAL A 78 0.25 5.76 -15.14
CA VAL A 78 0.42 5.36 -16.54
C VAL A 78 0.72 3.86 -16.69
N TYR A 79 1.34 3.26 -15.66
CA TYR A 79 1.78 1.87 -15.67
C TYR A 79 1.09 1.12 -14.53
N GLU A 80 0.52 -0.04 -14.83
CA GLU A 80 0.08 -1.00 -13.82
C GLU A 80 1.22 -1.97 -13.55
N LEU A 81 1.58 -2.19 -12.29
CA LEU A 81 2.68 -3.07 -11.89
C LEU A 81 2.17 -4.39 -11.34
N SER A 82 2.92 -5.47 -11.59
CA SER A 82 2.61 -6.79 -11.10
C SER A 82 2.93 -6.93 -9.62
N GLU A 83 1.87 -7.09 -8.79
CA GLU A 83 2.07 -7.46 -7.39
C GLU A 83 2.67 -8.85 -7.21
N ARG A 84 2.53 -9.73 -8.22
CA ARG A 84 3.14 -11.06 -8.20
C ARG A 84 4.64 -10.98 -8.32
N SER A 85 5.12 -10.21 -9.30
CA SER A 85 6.55 -9.95 -9.48
C SER A 85 7.18 -9.44 -8.20
N LEU A 86 6.59 -8.42 -7.57
CA LEU A 86 7.13 -7.92 -6.31
C LEU A 86 7.02 -8.96 -5.18
N TRP A 87 5.91 -9.68 -5.07
CA TRP A 87 5.71 -10.69 -4.02
C TRP A 87 6.71 -11.85 -4.13
N ASP A 88 7.10 -12.24 -5.33
CA ASP A 88 8.01 -13.36 -5.61
C ASP A 88 9.39 -13.17 -4.94
N PHE A 89 9.86 -11.92 -4.84
CA PHE A 89 11.14 -11.60 -4.21
C PHE A 89 11.20 -11.82 -2.68
N TYR A 90 10.06 -11.87 -1.98
CA TYR A 90 10.08 -11.92 -0.52
C TYR A 90 9.08 -12.88 0.14
N GLY A 91 7.98 -13.24 -0.53
CA GLY A 91 7.10 -14.37 -0.20
C GLY A 91 6.40 -14.33 1.16
N LYS A 92 6.61 -13.28 1.98
CA LYS A 92 6.11 -13.18 3.34
C LYS A 92 5.79 -11.73 3.70
N ALA A 93 4.53 -11.49 4.06
CA ALA A 93 4.03 -10.14 4.29
C ALA A 93 4.91 -9.37 5.29
N SER A 94 5.52 -8.28 4.82
CA SER A 94 6.33 -7.33 5.57
C SER A 94 6.51 -6.09 4.68
N THR A 95 6.08 -4.92 5.15
CA THR A 95 6.10 -3.69 4.35
C THR A 95 7.53 -3.22 4.12
N SER A 96 8.39 -3.31 5.13
CA SER A 96 9.81 -2.97 4.98
C SER A 96 10.56 -3.91 4.04
N THR A 97 10.22 -5.21 4.08
CA THR A 97 10.81 -6.18 3.14
C THR A 97 10.30 -5.95 1.72
N ALA A 98 9.00 -5.66 1.55
CA ALA A 98 8.44 -5.32 0.23
C ALA A 98 9.09 -4.06 -0.35
N ILE A 99 9.27 -3.00 0.46
CA ILE A 99 9.98 -1.79 0.05
C ILE A 99 11.42 -2.11 -0.35
N ARG A 100 12.16 -2.86 0.48
CA ARG A 100 13.54 -3.25 0.16
C ARG A 100 13.62 -4.08 -1.13
N SER A 101 12.74 -5.07 -1.30
CA SER A 101 12.66 -5.84 -2.54
C SER A 101 12.35 -4.96 -3.76
N ALA A 102 11.51 -3.95 -3.60
CA ALA A 102 11.23 -2.95 -4.63
C ALA A 102 12.38 -1.95 -4.85
N GLN A 103 13.36 -1.84 -3.95
CA GLN A 103 14.60 -1.08 -4.18
C GLN A 103 15.66 -1.94 -4.88
N ASP A 104 15.75 -3.22 -4.50
CA ASP A 104 16.78 -4.13 -4.98
C ASP A 104 16.46 -4.70 -6.36
N ASN A 105 15.17 -4.78 -6.74
CA ASN A 105 14.70 -5.46 -7.96
C ASN A 105 13.79 -4.56 -8.80
N PHE A 106 13.87 -4.73 -10.12
CA PHE A 106 12.92 -4.14 -11.05
C PHE A 106 11.63 -4.96 -11.11
N ILE A 107 10.50 -4.30 -10.91
CA ILE A 107 9.17 -4.90 -10.87
C ILE A 107 8.60 -4.92 -12.29
N LEU A 108 7.94 -6.02 -12.63
CA LEU A 108 7.22 -6.18 -13.90
C LEU A 108 5.98 -5.30 -13.97
N GLU A 109 5.61 -4.89 -15.18
CA GLU A 109 4.25 -4.40 -15.45
C GLU A 109 3.23 -5.55 -15.35
N GLU A 110 1.99 -5.22 -15.00
CA GLU A 110 0.89 -6.17 -14.76
C GLU A 110 0.63 -7.06 -15.99
N GLU A 111 0.81 -6.55 -17.21
CA GLU A 111 0.58 -7.31 -18.45
C GLU A 111 1.50 -8.54 -18.58
N TYR A 112 2.69 -8.50 -17.97
CA TYR A 112 3.67 -9.57 -18.04
C TYR A 112 3.47 -10.63 -16.96
N TRP A 113 2.94 -10.26 -15.78
CA TRP A 113 2.54 -11.22 -14.76
C TRP A 113 1.27 -10.78 -14.01
N PRO A 114 0.09 -11.02 -14.61
CA PRO A 114 -1.19 -10.61 -14.02
C PRO A 114 -1.47 -11.26 -12.66
N GLN A 115 -2.17 -10.54 -11.78
CA GLN A 115 -2.52 -11.01 -10.43
C GLN A 115 -3.29 -12.34 -10.41
N ASN A 116 -4.04 -12.66 -11.47
CA ASN A 116 -4.83 -13.89 -11.58
C ASN A 116 -4.04 -15.09 -12.12
N GLN A 117 -2.77 -14.92 -12.53
CA GLN A 117 -1.94 -16.00 -13.09
C GLN A 117 -0.93 -16.54 -12.08
N SER A 118 -0.98 -17.83 -11.78
CA SER A 118 -0.05 -18.45 -10.82
C SER A 118 1.33 -18.74 -11.39
N ARG A 119 1.45 -18.84 -12.73
CA ARG A 119 2.69 -19.12 -13.46
C ARG A 119 2.98 -17.97 -14.41
N ILE A 120 4.25 -17.80 -14.71
CA ILE A 120 4.77 -16.81 -15.66
C ILE A 120 5.52 -17.55 -16.78
N GLY A 121 5.62 -16.93 -17.96
CA GLY A 121 6.45 -17.44 -19.06
C GLY A 121 7.94 -17.41 -18.72
N GLU A 122 8.75 -18.13 -19.49
CA GLU A 122 10.21 -18.09 -19.37
C GLU A 122 10.74 -16.68 -19.67
N ASP A 123 11.84 -16.30 -19.01
CA ASP A 123 12.58 -15.05 -19.21
C ASP A 123 11.82 -13.73 -18.94
N VAL A 124 10.56 -13.81 -18.51
CA VAL A 124 9.74 -12.62 -18.25
C VAL A 124 10.33 -11.76 -17.13
N GLU A 125 11.08 -12.33 -16.18
CA GLU A 125 11.78 -11.58 -15.13
C GLU A 125 12.76 -10.53 -15.68
N LYS A 126 13.26 -10.71 -16.90
CA LYS A 126 14.14 -9.75 -17.59
C LYS A 126 13.39 -8.49 -18.03
N LEU A 127 12.06 -8.49 -18.04
CA LEU A 127 11.21 -7.36 -18.43
C LEU A 127 10.88 -6.40 -17.27
N GLY A 128 11.42 -6.62 -16.07
CA GLY A 128 11.22 -5.70 -14.95
C GLY A 128 11.60 -4.27 -15.33
N ARG A 129 10.80 -3.26 -14.97
CA ARG A 129 11.02 -1.91 -15.50
C ARG A 129 11.22 -0.85 -14.42
N PHE A 130 10.49 -0.95 -13.32
CA PHE A 130 10.48 0.09 -12.31
C PHE A 130 10.96 -0.42 -10.95
N ARG A 131 11.76 0.39 -10.26
CA ARG A 131 12.15 0.15 -8.86
C ARG A 131 12.19 1.45 -8.07
N ILE A 132 12.06 1.37 -6.76
CA ILE A 132 12.19 2.52 -5.86
C ILE A 132 13.69 2.88 -5.76
N SER A 133 14.09 4.06 -6.25
CA SER A 133 15.44 4.56 -6.02
C SER A 133 15.55 5.37 -4.73
N LYS A 134 14.44 5.94 -4.24
CA LYS A 134 14.43 6.71 -2.98
C LYS A 134 13.13 6.61 -2.22
N VAL A 135 13.25 6.24 -0.95
CA VAL A 135 12.17 6.13 0.03
C VAL A 135 12.70 6.59 1.39
N ILE A 136 11.84 7.20 2.21
CA ILE A 136 12.17 7.51 3.60
C ILE A 136 11.09 7.01 4.54
N SER A 137 11.49 6.50 5.71
CA SER A 137 10.55 6.20 6.80
C SER A 137 10.09 7.51 7.44
N LEU A 138 8.79 7.75 7.41
CA LEU A 138 8.14 8.86 8.11
C LEU A 138 7.69 8.47 9.51
N LYS A 139 7.88 7.20 9.90
CA LYS A 139 7.47 6.66 11.19
C LYS A 139 6.00 6.98 11.45
N ARG A 140 5.72 7.78 12.48
CA ARG A 140 4.39 8.24 12.88
C ARG A 140 4.19 9.76 12.70
N ASP A 141 5.04 10.42 11.92
CA ASP A 141 4.96 11.86 11.69
C ASP A 141 3.89 12.19 10.64
N TYR A 142 2.68 12.49 11.11
CA TYR A 142 1.54 12.76 10.22
C TYR A 142 1.71 14.08 9.47
N LEU A 143 2.43 15.06 10.04
CA LEU A 143 2.72 16.32 9.35
C LEU A 143 3.70 16.07 8.19
N ALA A 144 4.68 15.17 8.36
CA ALA A 144 5.55 14.75 7.28
C ALA A 144 4.76 14.03 6.18
N VAL A 145 3.78 13.17 6.53
CA VAL A 145 2.91 12.53 5.53
C VAL A 145 2.10 13.58 4.75
N LEU A 146 1.51 14.59 5.43
CA LEU A 146 0.82 15.68 4.74
C LEU A 146 1.74 16.42 3.76
N LYS A 147 2.96 16.75 4.20
CA LYS A 147 3.96 17.42 3.35
C LYS A 147 4.41 16.56 2.17
N ALA A 148 4.49 15.24 2.35
CA ALA A 148 4.79 14.32 1.26
C ALA A 148 3.67 14.35 0.20
N ILE A 149 2.42 14.22 0.63
CA ILE A 149 1.25 14.30 -0.27
C ILE A 149 1.16 15.68 -0.96
N ASP A 150 1.42 16.77 -0.25
CA ASP A 150 1.43 18.13 -0.81
C ASP A 150 2.52 18.30 -1.90
N LYS A 151 3.62 17.55 -1.82
CA LYS A 151 4.67 17.47 -2.85
C LYS A 151 4.34 16.50 -4.00
N GLY A 152 3.19 15.83 -3.94
CA GLY A 152 2.81 14.82 -4.91
C GLY A 152 3.48 13.46 -4.70
N ASN A 153 4.01 13.18 -3.50
CA ASN A 153 4.62 11.90 -3.15
C ASN A 153 3.60 11.02 -2.42
N PRO A 154 3.20 9.87 -2.97
CA PRO A 154 2.36 8.91 -2.26
C PRO A 154 3.14 8.28 -1.09
N CYS A 155 2.40 7.82 -0.09
CA CYS A 155 2.98 7.15 1.07
C CYS A 155 2.43 5.73 1.22
N ILE A 156 3.26 4.80 1.66
CA ILE A 156 2.83 3.47 2.07
C ILE A 156 2.48 3.54 3.55
N VAL A 157 1.35 2.96 3.96
CA VAL A 157 0.98 2.83 5.37
C VAL A 157 0.83 1.37 5.77
N ALA A 158 1.48 0.96 6.86
CA ALA A 158 1.20 -0.29 7.56
C ALA A 158 0.50 0.02 8.88
N LEU A 159 -0.65 -0.61 9.15
CA LEU A 159 -1.47 -0.27 10.31
C LEU A 159 -2.23 -1.45 10.91
N SER A 160 -2.55 -1.35 12.21
CA SER A 160 -3.50 -2.27 12.85
C SER A 160 -4.89 -2.03 12.24
N THR A 161 -5.45 -3.07 11.62
CA THR A 161 -6.68 -2.95 10.82
C THR A 161 -7.86 -2.48 11.67
N PRO A 162 -8.54 -1.36 11.35
CA PRO A 162 -9.78 -0.96 12.00
C PRO A 162 -10.96 -1.84 11.55
N ARG A 163 -11.94 -2.04 12.43
CA ARG A 163 -13.14 -2.82 12.11
C ARG A 163 -13.95 -2.18 10.99
N ASP A 164 -14.11 -0.85 11.02
CA ASP A 164 -14.88 -0.13 10.00
C ASP A 164 -14.19 -0.22 8.63
N LEU A 165 -12.85 -0.22 8.63
CA LEU A 165 -12.07 -0.50 7.43
C LEU A 165 -12.44 -1.88 6.86
N SER A 166 -12.37 -2.93 7.71
CA SER A 166 -12.71 -4.32 7.34
C SER A 166 -14.14 -4.46 6.81
N ASN A 167 -15.07 -3.74 7.43
CA ASN A 167 -16.48 -3.73 7.04
C ASN A 167 -16.71 -3.00 5.71
N GLY A 168 -15.78 -2.17 5.27
CA GLY A 168 -15.86 -1.43 4.01
C GLY A 168 -16.54 -0.09 4.13
N HIS A 169 -16.52 0.53 5.32
CA HIS A 169 -17.08 1.87 5.50
C HIS A 169 -16.24 2.88 4.71
N LYS A 170 -16.88 3.85 4.07
CA LYS A 170 -16.17 4.93 3.34
C LYS A 170 -15.30 5.79 4.25
N GLN A 171 -15.71 5.97 5.50
CA GLN A 171 -15.00 6.75 6.51
C GLN A 171 -14.82 5.92 7.77
N VAL A 172 -13.58 5.86 8.27
CA VAL A 172 -13.16 5.11 9.46
C VAL A 172 -12.83 6.11 10.55
N GLU A 173 -13.67 6.13 11.58
CA GLU A 173 -13.59 7.10 12.68
C GLU A 173 -12.75 6.59 13.85
N SER A 174 -12.28 7.49 14.73
CA SER A 174 -11.42 7.11 15.87
C SER A 174 -12.07 6.17 16.89
N SER A 175 -13.41 6.13 16.90
CA SER A 175 -14.24 5.19 17.65
C SER A 175 -14.13 3.74 17.13
N SER A 176 -13.71 3.55 15.87
CA SER A 176 -13.56 2.24 15.23
C SER A 176 -12.67 1.33 16.07
N LYS A 177 -13.13 0.11 16.37
CA LYS A 177 -12.37 -0.86 17.18
C LYS A 177 -11.25 -1.50 16.36
N VAL A 178 -10.21 -2.01 17.02
CA VAL A 178 -9.21 -2.83 16.33
C VAL A 178 -9.90 -4.11 15.85
N SER A 179 -9.70 -4.44 14.59
CA SER A 179 -10.20 -5.66 13.96
C SER A 179 -9.41 -6.86 14.46
N ARG A 180 -10.04 -8.04 14.47
CA ARG A 180 -9.32 -9.30 14.69
C ARG A 180 -8.50 -9.73 13.46
N ARG A 181 -8.57 -8.96 12.36
CA ARG A 181 -7.91 -9.25 11.08
C ARG A 181 -6.38 -9.04 11.07
N GLY A 182 -5.79 -8.54 12.16
CA GLY A 182 -4.35 -8.29 12.25
C GLY A 182 -3.95 -6.94 11.62
N GLY A 183 -2.73 -6.88 11.09
CA GLY A 183 -2.20 -5.72 10.36
C GLY A 183 -2.64 -5.70 8.90
N HIS A 184 -2.54 -4.53 8.28
CA HIS A 184 -2.80 -4.34 6.86
C HIS A 184 -1.93 -3.22 6.30
N ALA A 185 -1.59 -3.31 5.02
CA ALA A 185 -0.82 -2.30 4.30
C ALA A 185 -1.63 -1.73 3.12
N MET A 186 -1.53 -0.43 2.90
CA MET A 186 -2.24 0.31 1.84
C MET A 186 -1.40 1.48 1.31
N CYS A 187 -1.79 2.04 0.18
CA CYS A 187 -1.24 3.30 -0.33
C CYS A 187 -2.09 4.47 0.19
N VAL A 188 -1.44 5.51 0.70
CA VAL A 188 -2.01 6.82 1.01
C VAL A 188 -1.83 7.71 -0.21
N SER A 189 -2.94 8.01 -0.88
CA SER A 189 -2.96 8.85 -2.08
C SER A 189 -3.65 10.20 -1.82
N GLY A 190 -3.80 10.61 -0.57
CA GLY A 190 -4.38 11.91 -0.27
C GLY A 190 -4.70 12.12 1.21
N TYR A 191 -5.32 13.26 1.50
CA TYR A 191 -5.92 13.55 2.79
C TYR A 191 -7.04 14.59 2.65
N LYS A 192 -7.86 14.71 3.70
CA LYS A 192 -8.76 15.85 3.88
C LYS A 192 -8.70 16.38 5.31
N VAL A 193 -8.88 17.68 5.44
CA VAL A 193 -9.23 18.39 6.66
C VAL A 193 -10.67 18.87 6.47
N GLU A 194 -11.56 18.50 7.38
CA GLU A 194 -12.98 18.87 7.32
C GLU A 194 -13.49 19.12 8.74
N LYS A 195 -13.94 20.34 9.02
CA LYS A 195 -14.46 20.78 10.32
C LYS A 195 -13.50 20.47 11.48
N GLY A 196 -12.20 20.72 11.25
CA GLY A 196 -11.13 20.46 12.23
C GLY A 196 -10.77 18.99 12.41
N ARG A 197 -11.28 18.08 11.56
CA ARG A 197 -10.96 16.65 11.58
C ARG A 197 -10.13 16.26 10.37
N CYS A 198 -9.11 15.42 10.58
CA CYS A 198 -8.20 14.99 9.53
C CYS A 198 -8.33 13.51 9.19
N TYR A 199 -8.27 13.23 7.89
CA TYR A 199 -8.39 11.88 7.35
C TYR A 199 -7.38 11.62 6.25
N PHE A 200 -6.76 10.43 6.27
CA PHE A 200 -5.95 9.95 5.15
C PHE A 200 -6.87 9.32 4.13
N LEU A 201 -6.74 9.69 2.86
CA LEU A 201 -7.33 8.94 1.75
C LEU A 201 -6.41 7.75 1.45
N VAL A 202 -6.94 6.54 1.59
CA VAL A 202 -6.20 5.31 1.28
C VAL A 202 -6.81 4.57 0.09
N LYS A 203 -5.95 4.12 -0.83
CA LYS A 203 -6.26 3.13 -1.85
C LYS A 203 -6.09 1.74 -1.22
N ASN A 204 -7.21 1.03 -1.09
CA ASN A 204 -7.23 -0.31 -0.50
C ASN A 204 -7.14 -1.38 -1.60
N SER A 205 -6.74 -2.59 -1.24
CA SER A 205 -6.57 -3.74 -2.15
C SER A 205 -7.62 -4.83 -1.91
N TRP A 206 -8.83 -4.46 -1.48
CA TRP A 206 -9.94 -5.41 -1.24
C TRP A 206 -11.02 -5.37 -2.34
N GLY A 207 -10.69 -4.78 -3.48
CA GLY A 207 -11.60 -4.55 -4.61
C GLY A 207 -12.53 -3.34 -4.43
N THR A 208 -13.19 -2.98 -5.52
CA THR A 208 -14.00 -1.76 -5.63
C THR A 208 -15.28 -1.74 -4.79
N LYS A 209 -15.75 -2.91 -4.33
CA LYS A 209 -16.96 -3.03 -3.48
C LYS A 209 -16.78 -2.53 -2.04
N LYS A 210 -15.54 -2.26 -1.62
CA LYS A 210 -15.24 -1.73 -0.28
C LYS A 210 -15.04 -0.22 -0.34
N GLY A 211 -15.57 0.49 0.65
CA GLY A 211 -15.42 1.94 0.72
C GLY A 211 -16.11 2.65 -0.45
N ASP A 212 -15.42 3.65 -0.99
CA ASP A 212 -15.85 4.45 -2.13
C ASP A 212 -15.10 4.04 -3.40
N GLY A 213 -15.54 2.94 -4.01
CA GLY A 213 -14.88 2.39 -5.20
C GLY A 213 -13.49 1.82 -4.90
N GLY A 214 -13.26 1.33 -3.68
CA GLY A 214 -11.96 0.82 -3.21
C GLY A 214 -11.17 1.76 -2.32
N TYR A 215 -11.68 2.98 -2.11
CA TYR A 215 -11.00 4.02 -1.34
C TYR A 215 -11.70 4.27 0.00
N GLN A 216 -10.93 4.60 1.04
CA GLN A 216 -11.48 4.88 2.36
C GLN A 216 -10.75 6.05 3.01
N TYR A 217 -11.46 6.82 3.83
CA TYR A 217 -10.89 7.88 4.65
C TYR A 217 -10.62 7.34 6.06
N ILE A 218 -9.39 7.46 6.57
CA ILE A 218 -9.01 7.00 7.92
C ILE A 218 -8.66 8.19 8.80
N ALA A 219 -9.40 8.35 9.91
CA ALA A 219 -9.18 9.43 10.85
C ALA A 219 -7.78 9.35 11.49
N PHE A 220 -7.07 10.47 11.54
CA PHE A 220 -5.71 10.54 12.09
C PHE A 220 -5.68 10.15 13.57
N ASP A 221 -6.65 10.64 14.34
CA ASP A 221 -6.74 10.42 15.78
C ASP A 221 -7.08 8.97 16.17
N LEU A 222 -7.36 8.09 15.21
CA LEU A 222 -7.62 6.67 15.44
C LEU A 222 -6.49 5.97 16.20
N TYR A 223 -5.24 6.37 15.96
CA TYR A 223 -4.03 5.79 16.55
C TYR A 223 -3.45 6.65 17.69
N LYS A 224 -4.19 7.65 18.19
CA LYS A 224 -3.79 8.60 19.25
C LYS A 224 -3.82 8.02 20.69
N SER A 225 -4.36 6.82 20.93
CA SER A 225 -4.79 6.43 22.28
C SER A 225 -3.76 5.65 23.12
N ARG A 226 -3.22 6.29 24.18
CA ARG A 226 -2.41 5.70 25.28
C ARG A 226 -2.95 4.42 25.94
N LYS A 227 -4.27 4.20 25.91
CA LYS A 227 -4.93 3.07 26.59
C LYS A 227 -5.19 1.85 25.70
N LYS A 228 -4.99 1.97 24.38
CA LYS A 228 -5.31 0.92 23.41
C LYS A 228 -4.00 0.30 22.93
N ARG A 229 -3.36 -0.47 23.82
CA ARG A 229 -2.28 -1.39 23.45
C ARG A 229 -2.69 -2.09 22.15
N LYS A 230 -1.88 -2.00 21.08
CA LYS A 230 -2.08 -2.59 19.73
C LYS A 230 -2.67 -1.71 18.62
N ARG A 231 -2.71 -0.37 18.76
CA ARG A 231 -3.01 0.53 17.62
C ARG A 231 -1.73 1.16 17.10
N TYR A 232 -1.19 0.60 16.02
CA TYR A 232 0.01 1.10 15.36
C TYR A 232 -0.31 1.52 13.94
N CYS A 233 0.41 2.54 13.48
CA CYS A 233 0.57 2.85 12.08
C CYS A 233 2.02 3.30 11.86
N ILE A 234 2.58 3.01 10.71
CA ILE A 234 3.88 3.51 10.28
C ILE A 234 3.81 3.83 8.78
N PHE A 235 4.52 4.88 8.38
CA PHE A 235 4.47 5.42 7.03
C PHE A 235 5.85 5.45 6.38
N TRP A 236 5.87 5.29 5.06
CA TRP A 236 7.04 5.51 4.21
C TRP A 236 6.66 6.41 3.04
N GLU A 237 7.45 7.43 2.77
CA GLU A 237 7.29 8.31 1.60
C GLU A 237 8.07 7.74 0.43
N VAL A 238 7.40 7.51 -0.70
CA VAL A 238 8.03 7.09 -1.96
C VAL A 238 8.38 8.34 -2.76
N ILE A 239 9.67 8.61 -2.94
CA ILE A 239 10.17 9.91 -3.45
C ILE A 239 10.58 9.81 -4.92
N GLU A 240 11.39 8.82 -5.28
CA GLU A 240 11.94 8.66 -6.63
C GLU A 240 11.82 7.20 -7.07
N ILE A 241 11.45 7.02 -8.34
CA ILE A 241 11.39 5.73 -9.03
C ILE A 241 12.46 5.76 -10.11
N GLU A 242 13.26 4.71 -10.18
CA GLU A 242 14.15 4.45 -11.30
C GLU A 242 13.42 3.59 -12.33
N GLU A 243 13.47 4.05 -13.56
CA GLU A 243 13.02 3.32 -14.73
C GLU A 243 14.25 2.76 -15.46
N ARG A 244 14.23 1.47 -15.75
CA ARG A 244 15.21 0.83 -16.62
C ARG A 244 14.76 0.97 -18.07
N GLU A 245 15.66 1.41 -18.95
CA GLU A 245 15.44 1.29 -20.38
C GLU A 245 15.25 -0.18 -20.74
N MET A 246 14.08 -0.52 -21.28
CA MET A 246 13.84 -1.83 -21.86
C MET A 246 14.82 -1.99 -23.02
N LEU A 247 15.77 -2.94 -22.90
CA LEU A 247 16.56 -3.39 -24.05
C LEU A 247 15.56 -3.70 -25.17
N SER A 248 15.87 -3.27 -26.39
CA SER A 248 15.06 -3.56 -27.58
C SER A 248 15.05 -5.07 -27.84
N ILE A 249 14.26 -5.79 -27.06
CA ILE A 249 13.84 -7.14 -27.35
C ILE A 249 12.97 -6.96 -28.59
N ARG A 250 13.50 -7.36 -29.75
CA ARG A 250 12.84 -7.22 -31.05
C ARG A 250 11.37 -7.63 -30.89
N GLU A 251 10.46 -6.82 -31.43
CA GLU A 251 9.00 -7.00 -31.32
C GLU A 251 8.55 -8.44 -31.61
N SER A 252 9.30 -9.19 -32.43
CA SER A 252 9.06 -10.61 -32.74
C SER A 252 9.10 -11.57 -31.55
N SER A 253 9.78 -11.24 -30.46
CA SER A 253 9.88 -12.10 -29.27
C SER A 253 8.95 -11.68 -28.13
N ILE A 254 8.37 -10.48 -28.17
CA ILE A 254 7.36 -10.06 -27.18
C ILE A 254 6.02 -10.76 -27.44
N GLU A 255 5.66 -10.99 -28.71
CA GLU A 255 4.48 -11.81 -29.05
C GLU A 255 4.65 -13.28 -28.63
N GLU A 256 5.88 -13.83 -28.64
CA GLU A 256 6.16 -15.19 -28.17
C GLU A 256 6.22 -15.30 -26.63
N ILE A 257 6.60 -14.23 -25.93
CA ILE A 257 6.68 -14.18 -24.46
C ILE A 257 5.32 -13.90 -23.81
N ARG A 258 4.37 -13.30 -24.54
CA ARG A 258 2.99 -13.11 -24.07
C ARG A 258 2.37 -14.47 -23.78
N PRO A 259 2.02 -14.79 -22.52
CA PRO A 259 1.35 -16.04 -22.21
C PRO A 259 0.04 -16.10 -22.99
N ASP A 260 -0.23 -17.23 -23.65
CA ASP A 260 -1.45 -17.44 -24.41
C ASP A 260 -2.66 -17.32 -23.46
N PHE A 261 -3.35 -16.17 -23.52
CA PHE A 261 -4.46 -15.81 -22.62
C PHE A 261 -5.73 -16.65 -22.85
N ALA A 262 -5.70 -17.62 -23.76
CA ALA A 262 -6.86 -18.34 -24.27
C ALA A 262 -7.26 -19.60 -23.46
N ALA A 263 -6.53 -20.01 -22.43
CA ALA A 263 -6.92 -21.13 -21.58
C ALA A 263 -7.16 -20.64 -20.14
N TYR A 264 -8.10 -21.27 -19.43
CA TYR A 264 -8.47 -21.01 -18.02
C TYR A 264 -9.58 -19.97 -17.76
N TRP A 265 -10.67 -20.07 -18.53
CA TRP A 265 -12.01 -19.69 -18.06
C TRP A 265 -12.92 -20.92 -17.97
N GLU A 266 -12.58 -21.85 -17.09
CA GLU A 266 -13.56 -22.79 -16.53
C GLU A 266 -13.21 -22.97 -15.07
N PHE A 267 -14.03 -22.44 -14.17
CA PHE A 267 -14.44 -23.10 -12.93
C PHE A 267 -15.70 -22.40 -12.39
N ASP A 268 -16.74 -23.24 -12.23
CA ASP A 268 -18.00 -23.00 -11.54
C ASP A 268 -17.87 -22.41 -10.12
#